data_AF-A0A7U3Z595-F1
#
_entry.id   AF-A0A7U3Z595-F1
#
_cell.length_a   1.000
_cell.length_b   1.000
_cell.length_c   1.000
_cell.angle_alpha   90.00
_cell.angle_beta   90.00
_cell.angle_gamma   90.00
#
_symmetry.space_group_name_H-M   'P 1'
#
loop_
_entity.id
_entity.type
_entity.pdbx_description
1 polymer ?
#
loop_
_entity_poly.entity_id
_entity_poly.type
_entity_poly.pdbx_seq_one_letter_code
_entity_poly.pdbx_strand_id
1 'polypeptide(L)'
;MTTAITIDSTLIGAVIGAVTAIITACTTVIWTVISNSNLERTKLLQAKREEVLSLCEEMNEIISLKHFDTLGDSYAISAVTVDNAIKDIRSLASIERKANKIITINSIYFPKTQVDCENMTRKVMVFYSSVASMKSVISIFNHEESNKHYDTFKVKERYTEAKDLISNYKKNIISLDI
;
A
#
# COMPACT_ATOMS: atom_id res chain seq x y z
N MET A 1 -51.25 38.36 58.30
CA MET A 1 -50.50 37.08 58.32
C MET A 1 -49.93 36.85 56.95
N THR A 2 -48.65 37.14 56.74
CA THR A 2 -47.92 36.85 55.51
C THR A 2 -47.12 35.57 55.76
N THR A 3 -47.54 34.47 55.14
CA THR A 3 -46.80 33.21 55.16
C THR A 3 -45.53 33.37 54.34
N ALA A 4 -44.37 33.34 54.99
CA ALA A 4 -43.10 33.19 54.32
C ALA A 4 -43.07 31.83 53.63
N ILE A 5 -42.97 31.84 52.29
CA ILE A 5 -42.73 30.62 51.51
C ILE A 5 -41.26 30.28 51.73
N THR A 6 -40.98 29.37 52.66
CA THR A 6 -39.66 28.76 52.81
C THR A 6 -39.44 27.84 51.61
N ILE A 7 -38.81 28.38 50.57
CA ILE A 7 -38.34 27.58 49.45
C ILE A 7 -37.19 26.72 49.98
N ASP A 8 -37.40 25.41 50.07
CA ASP A 8 -36.40 24.45 50.54
C ASP A 8 -35.15 24.51 49.65
N SER A 9 -34.12 25.21 50.13
CA SER A 9 -32.82 25.37 49.46
C SER A 9 -32.16 24.02 49.17
N THR A 10 -32.50 22.99 49.96
CA THR A 10 -32.12 21.59 49.80
C THR A 10 -32.66 20.98 48.50
N LEU A 11 -33.91 21.29 48.13
CA LEU A 11 -34.54 20.77 46.91
C LEU A 11 -33.94 21.43 45.67
N ILE A 12 -33.71 22.75 45.72
CA ILE A 12 -33.06 23.50 44.63
C ILE A 12 -31.61 23.04 44.43
N GLY A 13 -30.86 22.85 45.52
CA GLY A 13 -29.49 22.34 45.46
C GLY A 13 -29.41 20.94 44.85
N ALA A 14 -30.34 20.05 45.21
CA ALA A 14 -30.42 18.71 44.63
C ALA A 14 -30.76 18.72 43.13
N VAL A 15 -31.68 19.58 42.69
CA VAL A 15 -32.05 19.73 41.26
C VAL A 15 -30.87 20.26 40.45
N ILE A 16 -30.16 21.27 40.93
CA ILE A 16 -28.97 21.82 40.25
C ILE A 16 -27.86 20.76 40.16
N GLY A 17 -27.63 20.00 41.24
CA GLY A 17 -26.66 18.90 41.24
C GLY A 17 -27.03 17.79 40.25
N ALA A 18 -28.30 17.41 40.17
CA ALA A 18 -28.78 16.42 39.22
C ALA A 18 -28.64 16.88 37.77
N VAL A 19 -28.99 18.13 37.47
CA VAL A 19 -28.89 18.70 36.11
C VAL A 19 -27.43 18.78 35.64
N THR A 20 -26.52 19.23 36.50
CA THR A 20 -25.09 19.28 36.15
C THR A 20 -24.50 17.88 35.94
N ALA A 21 -24.88 16.89 36.75
CA ALA A 21 -24.49 15.50 36.57
C ALA A 21 -24.99 14.90 35.23
N ILE A 22 -26.24 15.20 34.84
CA ILE A 22 -26.79 14.73 33.55
C ILE A 22 -26.04 15.36 32.38
N ILE A 23 -25.81 16.66 32.39
CA ILE A 23 -25.11 17.36 31.31
C ILE A 23 -23.69 16.81 31.15
N THR A 24 -22.95 16.71 32.26
CA THR A 24 -21.59 16.17 32.26
C THR A 24 -21.52 14.73 31.79
N ALA A 25 -22.47 13.89 32.17
CA ALA A 25 -22.58 12.53 31.65
C ALA A 25 -22.83 12.52 30.13
N CYS A 26 -23.79 13.30 29.64
CA CYS A 26 -24.09 13.39 28.21
C CYS A 26 -22.90 13.89 27.37
N THR A 27 -22.22 14.95 27.83
CA THR A 27 -21.04 15.48 27.13
C THR A 27 -19.90 14.46 27.11
N THR A 28 -19.69 13.73 28.21
CA THR A 28 -18.64 12.72 28.30
C THR A 28 -18.90 11.56 27.35
N VAL A 29 -20.14 11.09 27.24
CA VAL A 29 -20.52 10.03 26.30
C VAL A 29 -20.27 10.47 24.85
N ILE A 30 -20.72 11.68 24.47
CA ILE A 30 -20.51 12.21 23.11
C ILE A 30 -19.02 12.31 22.80
N TRP A 31 -18.22 12.87 23.72
CA TRP A 31 -16.78 13.03 23.52
C TRP A 31 -16.06 11.68 23.43
N THR A 32 -16.48 10.71 24.24
CA THR A 32 -15.94 9.34 24.23
C THR A 32 -16.23 8.65 22.89
N VAL A 33 -17.45 8.76 22.37
CA VAL A 33 -17.83 8.17 21.08
C VAL A 33 -17.03 8.80 19.93
N ILE A 34 -16.92 10.14 19.91
CA ILE A 34 -16.15 10.85 18.89
C ILE A 34 -14.66 10.46 18.98
N SER A 35 -14.09 10.47 20.17
CA SER A 35 -12.69 10.10 20.40
C SER A 35 -12.41 8.66 19.98
N ASN A 36 -13.28 7.72 20.34
CA ASN A 36 -13.13 6.32 19.95
C ASN A 36 -13.24 6.13 18.43
N SER A 37 -14.19 6.82 17.78
CA SER A 37 -14.34 6.75 16.32
C SER A 37 -13.13 7.32 15.56
N ASN A 38 -12.52 8.39 16.08
CA ASN A 38 -11.30 8.97 15.52
C ASN A 38 -10.12 8.01 15.71
N LEU A 39 -9.99 7.41 16.90
CA LEU A 39 -8.94 6.44 17.19
C LEU A 39 -9.04 5.20 16.28
N GLU A 40 -10.25 4.67 16.07
CA GLU A 40 -10.50 3.56 15.16
C GLU A 40 -10.13 3.92 13.71
N ARG A 41 -10.47 5.13 13.27
CA ARG A 41 -10.12 5.63 11.94
C ARG A 41 -8.61 5.74 11.74
N THR A 42 -7.89 6.33 12.69
CA THR A 42 -6.42 6.45 12.63
C THR A 42 -5.75 5.08 12.63
N LYS A 43 -6.21 4.14 13.47
CA LYS A 43 -5.71 2.75 13.47
C LYS A 43 -5.95 2.05 12.13
N LEU A 44 -7.14 2.22 11.56
CA LEU A 44 -7.46 1.65 10.25
C LEU A 44 -6.55 2.21 9.16
N LEU A 45 -6.37 3.54 9.12
CA LEU A 45 -5.49 4.18 8.14
C LEU A 45 -4.03 3.76 8.31
N GLN A 46 -3.55 3.62 9.56
CA GLN A 46 -2.21 3.10 9.83
C GLN A 46 -2.05 1.65 9.35
N ALA A 47 -3.02 0.77 9.65
CA ALA A 47 -3.00 -0.60 9.18
C ALA A 47 -3.01 -0.70 7.64
N LYS A 48 -3.77 0.17 6.96
CA LYS A 48 -3.78 0.24 5.49
C LYS A 48 -2.49 0.79 4.90
N ARG A 49 -1.84 1.73 5.58
CA ARG A 49 -0.50 2.21 5.21
C ARG A 49 0.51 1.05 5.30
N GLU A 50 0.53 0.34 6.43
CA GLU A 50 1.44 -0.80 6.64
C GLU A 50 1.21 -1.90 5.61
N GLU A 51 -0.05 -2.21 5.29
CA GLU A 51 -0.41 -3.15 4.22
C GLU A 51 0.16 -2.73 2.85
N VAL A 52 0.06 -1.45 2.48
CA VAL A 52 0.64 -0.94 1.23
C VAL A 52 2.16 -1.00 1.25
N LEU A 53 2.80 -0.60 2.35
CA LEU A 53 4.26 -0.62 2.48
C LEU A 53 4.82 -2.04 2.36
N SER A 54 4.15 -3.02 2.98
CA SER A 54 4.48 -4.43 2.87
C SER A 54 4.36 -4.92 1.42
N LEU A 55 3.27 -4.59 0.72
CA LEU A 55 3.11 -4.95 -0.69
C LEU A 55 4.19 -4.31 -1.58
N CYS A 56 4.59 -3.07 -1.30
CA CYS A 56 5.70 -2.42 -2.01
C CYS A 56 7.04 -3.13 -1.78
N GLU A 57 7.29 -3.64 -0.57
CA GLU A 57 8.50 -4.41 -0.25
C GLU A 57 8.52 -5.75 -0.97
N GLU A 58 7.41 -6.47 -0.95
CA GLU A 58 7.27 -7.72 -1.71
C GLU A 58 7.48 -7.47 -3.21
N MET A 59 6.89 -6.41 -3.79
CA MET A 59 7.13 -6.07 -5.19
C MET A 59 8.61 -5.76 -5.46
N ASN A 60 9.26 -5.00 -4.58
CA ASN A 60 10.69 -4.66 -4.70
C ASN A 60 11.60 -5.90 -4.61
N GLU A 61 11.26 -6.85 -3.75
CA GLU A 61 11.98 -8.12 -3.62
C GLU A 61 11.88 -8.93 -4.91
N ILE A 62 10.67 -9.13 -5.44
CA ILE A 62 10.49 -9.91 -6.67
C ILE A 62 11.22 -9.20 -7.83
N ILE A 63 11.11 -7.86 -7.94
CA ILE A 63 11.83 -7.07 -8.96
C ILE A 63 13.34 -7.33 -8.89
N SER A 64 13.89 -7.34 -7.68
CA SER A 64 15.31 -7.58 -7.45
C SER A 64 15.69 -9.01 -7.86
N LEU A 65 14.93 -10.02 -7.43
CA LEU A 65 15.15 -11.42 -7.81
C LEU A 65 15.16 -11.60 -9.32
N LYS A 66 14.19 -11.02 -10.03
CA LYS A 66 14.08 -11.14 -11.49
C LYS A 66 15.16 -10.38 -12.26
N HIS A 67 15.69 -9.29 -11.69
CA HIS A 67 16.86 -8.63 -12.23
C HIS A 67 18.13 -9.49 -12.08
N PHE A 68 18.30 -10.20 -10.97
CA PHE A 68 19.43 -11.12 -10.80
C PHE A 68 19.30 -12.37 -11.68
N ASP A 69 18.10 -12.95 -11.83
CA ASP A 69 17.84 -14.06 -12.77
C ASP A 69 18.24 -13.70 -14.21
N THR A 70 18.04 -12.44 -14.62
CA THR A 70 18.37 -11.97 -15.98
C THR A 70 19.86 -11.71 -16.18
N LEU A 71 20.62 -11.48 -15.10
CA LEU A 71 22.07 -11.28 -15.15
C LEU A 71 22.87 -12.57 -14.87
N GLY A 72 22.26 -13.58 -14.24
CA GLY A 72 22.95 -14.72 -13.63
C GLY A 72 23.05 -16.02 -14.44
N ASP A 73 22.12 -16.34 -15.36
CA ASP A 73 22.06 -17.71 -15.91
C ASP A 73 22.48 -17.85 -17.39
N SER A 74 23.44 -18.77 -17.55
CA SER A 74 23.84 -19.44 -18.79
C SER A 74 22.70 -20.31 -19.32
N TYR A 75 22.37 -20.12 -20.60
CA TYR A 75 21.21 -20.73 -21.25
C TYR A 75 21.54 -22.17 -21.71
N ALA A 76 21.10 -23.16 -20.94
CA ALA A 76 20.95 -24.54 -21.42
C ALA A 76 19.45 -24.88 -21.54
N ILE A 77 18.98 -25.15 -22.76
CA ILE A 77 17.60 -25.50 -23.07
C ILE A 77 17.38 -27.00 -22.81
N SER A 78 16.54 -27.33 -21.83
CA SER A 78 15.81 -28.59 -21.71
C SER A 78 14.50 -28.32 -20.97
N ALA A 79 13.66 -29.33 -20.65
CA ALA A 79 12.31 -29.22 -20.03
C ALA A 79 12.13 -28.16 -18.91
N VAL A 80 13.21 -27.72 -18.28
CA VAL A 80 13.35 -26.52 -17.43
C VAL A 80 12.77 -25.22 -18.04
N THR A 81 12.78 -25.04 -19.37
CA THR A 81 12.35 -23.80 -20.03
C THR A 81 10.84 -23.54 -19.94
N VAL A 82 10.02 -24.59 -19.98
CA VAL A 82 8.55 -24.48 -19.84
C VAL A 82 8.15 -24.21 -18.39
N ASP A 83 8.79 -24.89 -17.44
CA ASP A 83 8.59 -24.65 -16.00
C ASP A 83 9.03 -23.23 -15.59
N ASN A 84 10.11 -22.72 -16.19
CA ASN A 84 10.55 -21.35 -15.97
C ASN A 84 9.58 -20.32 -16.57
N ALA A 85 9.04 -20.57 -17.77
CA ALA A 85 8.00 -19.72 -18.37
C ALA A 85 6.72 -19.70 -17.51
N ILE A 86 6.29 -20.85 -16.98
CA ILE A 86 5.14 -20.95 -16.07
C ILE A 86 5.40 -20.22 -14.74
N LYS A 87 6.62 -20.34 -14.19
CA LYS A 87 7.03 -19.56 -13.00
C LYS A 87 7.03 -18.06 -13.27
N ASP A 88 7.48 -17.63 -14.45
CA ASP A 88 7.50 -16.22 -14.83
C ASP A 88 6.07 -15.67 -15.04
N ILE A 89 5.17 -16.42 -15.69
CA ILE A 89 3.74 -16.07 -15.81
C ILE A 89 3.08 -15.99 -14.44
N ARG A 90 3.35 -16.95 -13.54
CA ARG A 90 2.83 -16.93 -12.17
C ARG A 90 3.36 -15.72 -11.39
N SER A 91 4.62 -15.34 -11.61
CA SER A 91 5.21 -14.14 -11.01
C SER A 91 4.55 -12.85 -11.53
N LEU A 92 4.27 -12.77 -12.84
CA LEU A 92 3.58 -11.64 -13.45
C LEU A 92 2.16 -11.48 -12.87
N ALA A 93 1.39 -12.57 -12.80
CA ALA A 93 0.06 -12.56 -12.21
C ALA A 93 0.08 -12.20 -10.71
N SER A 94 1.12 -12.63 -9.98
CA SER A 94 1.33 -12.26 -8.58
C SER A 94 1.54 -10.74 -8.43
N ILE A 95 2.34 -10.14 -9.30
CA ILE A 95 2.64 -8.71 -9.25
C ILE A 95 1.49 -7.86 -9.73
N GLU A 96 0.77 -8.29 -10.76
CA GLU A 96 -0.46 -7.63 -11.18
C GLU A 96 -1.49 -7.61 -10.04
N ARG A 97 -1.65 -8.75 -9.34
CA ARG A 97 -2.53 -8.82 -8.16
C ARG A 97 -2.08 -7.86 -7.05
N LYS A 98 -0.79 -7.77 -6.77
CA LYS A 98 -0.24 -6.85 -5.76
C LYS A 98 -0.43 -5.39 -6.19
N ALA A 99 -0.14 -5.05 -7.44
CA ALA A 99 -0.34 -3.72 -8.00
C ALA A 99 -1.82 -3.30 -7.92
N ASN A 100 -2.74 -4.17 -8.33
CA ASN A 100 -4.18 -3.90 -8.24
C ASN A 100 -4.64 -3.72 -6.78
N LYS A 101 -4.08 -4.49 -5.84
CA LYS A 101 -4.36 -4.33 -4.41
C LYS A 101 -3.86 -2.99 -3.88
N ILE A 102 -2.65 -2.57 -4.25
CA ILE A 102 -2.11 -1.25 -3.88
C ILE A 102 -2.97 -0.14 -4.46
N ILE A 103 -3.33 -0.21 -5.75
CA ILE A 103 -4.20 0.78 -6.42
C ILE A 103 -5.53 0.91 -5.69
N THR A 104 -6.15 -0.23 -5.35
CA THR A 104 -7.44 -0.26 -4.65
C THR A 104 -7.33 0.40 -3.28
N ILE A 105 -6.37 -0.01 -2.44
CA ILE A 105 -6.19 0.56 -1.11
C ILE A 105 -5.87 2.06 -1.21
N ASN A 106 -5.00 2.45 -2.13
CA ASN A 106 -4.60 3.83 -2.32
C ASN A 106 -5.76 4.71 -2.78
N SER A 107 -6.61 4.24 -3.70
CA SER A 107 -7.79 4.98 -4.18
C SER A 107 -8.82 5.26 -3.08
N ILE A 108 -8.95 4.35 -2.11
CA ILE A 108 -9.94 4.46 -1.03
C ILE A 108 -9.38 5.28 0.15
N TYR A 109 -8.15 4.98 0.57
CA TYR A 109 -7.60 5.48 1.83
C TYR A 109 -6.57 6.61 1.65
N PHE A 110 -5.91 6.69 0.49
CA PHE A 110 -4.80 7.62 0.24
C PHE A 110 -4.91 8.32 -1.13
N PRO A 111 -6.04 8.99 -1.44
CA PRO A 111 -6.26 9.60 -2.76
C PRO A 111 -5.20 10.67 -3.12
N LYS A 112 -4.58 11.29 -2.11
CA LYS A 112 -3.50 12.29 -2.30
C LYS A 112 -2.28 11.71 -3.03
N THR A 113 -2.01 10.41 -2.91
CA THR A 113 -0.88 9.72 -3.54
C THR A 113 -1.29 8.92 -4.77
N GLN A 114 -2.48 9.16 -5.34
CA GLN A 114 -3.01 8.43 -6.49
C GLN A 114 -2.10 8.48 -7.72
N VAL A 115 -1.63 9.67 -8.10
CA VAL A 115 -0.77 9.84 -9.28
C VAL A 115 0.55 9.07 -9.10
N ASP A 116 1.15 9.15 -7.92
CA ASP A 116 2.40 8.45 -7.61
C ASP A 116 2.21 6.93 -7.62
N CYS A 117 1.10 6.45 -7.03
CA CYS A 117 0.72 5.04 -7.02
C CYS A 117 0.53 4.50 -8.45
N GLU A 118 -0.24 5.18 -9.28
CA GLU A 118 -0.49 4.76 -10.66
C GLU A 118 0.80 4.77 -11.50
N ASN A 119 1.66 5.76 -11.30
CA ASN A 119 2.94 5.83 -11.99
C ASN A 119 3.87 4.68 -11.58
N MET A 120 4.03 4.46 -10.27
CA MET A 120 4.85 3.41 -9.70
C MET A 120 4.38 2.01 -10.13
N THR A 121 3.08 1.70 -10.01
CA THR A 121 2.53 0.41 -10.43
C THR A 121 2.69 0.17 -11.93
N ARG A 122 2.41 1.18 -12.77
CA ARG A 122 2.58 1.08 -14.23
C ARG A 122 4.02 0.75 -14.61
N LYS A 123 5.00 1.44 -14.01
CA LYS A 123 6.43 1.24 -14.32
C LYS A 123 6.95 -0.11 -13.85
N VAL A 124 6.49 -0.58 -12.69
CA VAL A 124 6.77 -1.96 -12.24
C VAL A 124 6.22 -2.99 -13.23
N MET A 125 4.97 -2.82 -13.69
CA MET A 125 4.38 -3.73 -14.68
C MET A 125 5.13 -3.72 -16.02
N VAL A 126 5.60 -2.55 -16.46
CA VAL A 126 6.43 -2.42 -17.66
C VAL A 126 7.76 -3.16 -17.50
N PHE A 127 8.46 -2.98 -16.37
CA PHE A 127 9.68 -3.74 -16.08
C PHE A 127 9.44 -5.24 -16.18
N TYR A 128 8.39 -5.74 -15.51
CA TYR A 128 8.06 -7.17 -15.53
C TYR A 128 7.76 -7.72 -16.91
N SER A 129 6.93 -7.00 -17.67
CA SER A 129 6.59 -7.38 -19.04
C SER A 129 7.83 -7.43 -19.92
N SER A 130 8.80 -6.54 -19.66
CA SER A 130 10.09 -6.52 -20.36
C SER A 130 10.94 -7.75 -20.05
N VAL A 131 11.07 -8.10 -18.77
CA VAL A 131 11.81 -9.29 -18.33
C VAL A 131 11.19 -10.56 -18.89
N ALA A 132 9.86 -10.70 -18.80
CA ALA A 132 9.14 -11.84 -19.36
C ALA A 132 9.35 -11.95 -20.87
N SER A 133 9.20 -10.83 -21.60
CA SER A 133 9.40 -10.80 -23.05
C SER A 133 10.83 -11.17 -23.44
N MET A 134 11.84 -10.64 -22.73
CA MET A 134 13.25 -10.97 -22.96
C MET A 134 13.51 -12.46 -22.78
N LYS A 135 13.04 -13.05 -21.68
CA LYS A 135 13.18 -14.50 -21.43
C LYS A 135 12.49 -15.34 -22.51
N SER A 136 11.29 -14.94 -22.96
CA SER A 136 10.59 -15.61 -24.07
C SER A 136 11.37 -15.53 -25.38
N VAL A 137 11.88 -14.36 -25.76
CA VAL A 137 12.69 -14.20 -26.98
C VAL A 137 13.94 -15.09 -26.91
N ILE A 138 14.64 -15.12 -25.78
CA ILE A 138 15.85 -15.94 -25.66
C ILE A 138 15.52 -17.43 -25.73
N SER A 139 14.40 -17.86 -25.13
CA SER A 139 13.95 -19.25 -25.21
C SER A 139 13.60 -19.73 -26.63
N ILE A 140 13.12 -18.81 -27.49
CA ILE A 140 12.71 -19.12 -28.86
C ILE A 140 13.90 -19.10 -29.82
N PHE A 141 14.78 -18.10 -29.68
CA PHE A 141 15.75 -17.78 -30.73
C PHE A 141 17.17 -18.32 -30.49
N ASN A 142 17.45 -18.94 -29.33
CA ASN A 142 18.75 -19.55 -29.03
C ASN A 142 19.96 -18.63 -29.37
N HIS A 143 19.75 -17.31 -29.31
CA HIS A 143 20.67 -16.37 -29.93
C HIS A 143 21.91 -16.18 -29.05
N GLU A 144 23.01 -16.75 -29.50
CA GLU A 144 24.35 -16.37 -29.08
C GLU A 144 24.62 -14.91 -29.53
N GLU A 145 24.69 -14.05 -28.51
CA GLU A 145 25.53 -12.84 -28.42
C GLU A 145 25.11 -11.53 -29.11
N SER A 146 24.40 -11.48 -30.23
CA SER A 146 24.29 -10.18 -30.96
C SER A 146 23.32 -9.12 -30.38
N ASN A 147 22.29 -9.49 -29.61
CA ASN A 147 21.30 -8.53 -29.05
C ASN A 147 21.30 -8.44 -27.51
N LYS A 148 22.14 -9.24 -26.84
CA LYS A 148 22.16 -9.31 -25.36
C LYS A 148 22.46 -7.97 -24.70
N HIS A 149 23.34 -7.14 -25.28
CA HIS A 149 23.80 -5.92 -24.61
C HIS A 149 22.75 -4.80 -24.59
N TYR A 150 22.00 -4.61 -25.68
CA TYR A 150 20.99 -3.56 -25.78
C TYR A 150 19.75 -3.87 -24.92
N ASP A 151 19.27 -5.11 -24.95
CA ASP A 151 18.11 -5.53 -24.16
C ASP A 151 18.43 -5.57 -22.66
N THR A 152 19.65 -5.98 -22.29
CA THR A 152 20.10 -5.95 -20.88
C THR A 152 20.22 -4.52 -20.35
N PHE A 153 20.72 -3.57 -21.15
CA PHE A 153 20.81 -2.16 -20.75
C PHE A 153 19.42 -1.56 -20.49
N LYS A 154 18.46 -1.79 -21.39
CA LYS A 154 17.06 -1.34 -21.21
C LYS A 154 16.39 -1.99 -19.99
N VAL A 155 16.63 -3.27 -19.74
CA VAL A 155 16.10 -3.96 -18.55
C VAL A 155 16.70 -3.38 -17.27
N LYS A 156 18.00 -3.05 -17.27
CA LYS A 156 18.67 -2.41 -16.14
C LYS A 156 18.14 -0.99 -15.87
N GLU A 157 17.94 -0.19 -16.91
CA GLU A 157 17.34 1.15 -16.80
C GLU A 157 15.92 1.07 -16.20
N ARG A 158 15.07 0.17 -16.74
CA ARG A 158 13.71 -0.05 -16.25
C ARG A 158 13.68 -0.59 -14.82
N TYR A 159 14.65 -1.42 -14.44
CA TYR A 159 14.83 -1.89 -13.07
C TYR A 159 15.11 -0.72 -12.11
N THR A 160 16.09 0.13 -12.44
CA THR A 160 16.45 1.29 -11.63
C THR A 160 15.26 2.25 -11.51
N GLU A 161 14.60 2.56 -12.62
CA GLU A 161 13.41 3.43 -12.62
C GLU A 161 12.28 2.86 -11.74
N ALA A 162 11.99 1.56 -11.85
CA ALA A 162 10.96 0.92 -11.02
C ALA A 162 11.34 0.96 -9.52
N LYS A 163 12.61 0.75 -9.18
CA LYS A 163 13.10 0.81 -7.79
C LYS A 163 12.99 2.21 -7.20
N ASP A 164 13.38 3.22 -7.96
CA ASP A 164 13.31 4.60 -7.52
C ASP A 164 11.86 5.04 -7.30
N LEU A 165 10.95 4.63 -8.19
CA LEU A 165 9.52 4.91 -8.04
C LEU A 165 8.89 4.21 -6.83
N ILE A 166 9.26 2.95 -6.54
CA ILE A 166 8.82 2.29 -5.31
C ILE A 166 9.34 3.06 -4.09
N SER A 167 10.62 3.45 -4.08
CA SER A 167 11.22 4.20 -2.98
C SER A 167 10.54 5.56 -2.77
N ASN A 168 10.28 6.29 -3.84
CA ASN A 168 9.59 7.59 -3.80
C ASN A 168 8.15 7.44 -3.32
N TYR A 169 7.41 6.45 -3.83
CA TYR A 169 6.05 6.19 -3.37
C TYR A 169 6.00 5.81 -1.88
N LYS A 170 6.94 4.98 -1.40
CA LYS A 170 7.07 4.66 0.03
C LYS A 170 7.31 5.92 0.87
N LYS A 171 8.18 6.83 0.43
CA LYS A 171 8.41 8.09 1.13
C LYS A 171 7.13 8.94 1.18
N ASN A 172 6.44 9.05 0.06
CA ASN A 172 5.22 9.86 -0.06
C ASN A 172 4.07 9.31 0.79
N ILE A 173 3.90 7.99 0.87
CA ILE A 173 2.83 7.40 1.70
C ILE A 173 3.13 7.50 3.19
N ILE A 174 4.41 7.44 3.59
CA ILE A 174 4.86 7.62 4.98
C ILE A 174 4.68 9.08 5.42
N SER A 175 4.93 10.05 4.53
CA SER A 175 4.82 11.48 4.83
C SER A 175 3.38 12.01 4.89
N LEU A 176 2.38 11.20 4.52
CA LEU A 176 0.98 11.58 4.69
C LEU A 176 0.65 11.79 6.17
N ASP A 177 -0.08 12.86 6.46
CA ASP A 177 -0.67 13.07 7.78
C ASP A 177 -1.92 12.18 7.91
N ILE A 178 -1.98 11.35 8.96
CA ILE A 178 -3.04 10.34 9.21
C ILE A 178 -3.75 10.63 10.53
#